data_AF-A0A382Q5X5-F1
#
_entry.id   AF-A0A382Q5X5-F1
#
_cell.length_a   1.000
_cell.length_b   1.000
_cell.length_c   1.000
_cell.angle_alpha   90.00
_cell.angle_beta   90.00
_cell.angle_gamma   90.00
#
_symmetry.space_group_name_H-M   'P 1'
#
loop_
_entity.id
_entity.type
_entity.pdbx_description
1 polymer ?
#
loop_
_entity_poly.entity_id
_entity_poly.type
_entity_poly.pdbx_seq_one_letter_code
_entity_poly.pdbx_strand_id
1 'polypeptide(L)'
;VAWQQSASKMIFDFGEKYAIKIPISSVILDKIFPNKIRTTVFHVTDIKGGENLIKLQNGKKSVSAFFFMDTSYLMQGIKSNNGGTIAELDGNVIVSAASDIMSMPDKQGRRWIELVSFSQYDSKIENDVVDVIDELADKYNWHEDDFGYDDDSFGKYWQLQELLDNKSKSLLIKDYIDGMTKALKKNKKAVETALREYSNKRITKRSWDE
;
A
#
# COMPACT_ATOMS: atom_id res chain seq x y z
N VAL A 1 3.17 -3.01 -16.42
CA VAL A 1 2.58 -4.22 -15.79
C VAL A 1 1.08 -4.01 -15.74
N ALA A 2 0.25 -4.96 -16.18
CA ALA A 2 -1.18 -4.74 -16.45
C ALA A 2 -2.02 -4.29 -15.24
N TRP A 3 -1.53 -4.51 -14.01
CA TRP A 3 -2.19 -4.11 -12.76
C TRP A 3 -1.66 -2.80 -12.15
N GLN A 4 -0.75 -2.07 -12.80
CA GLN A 4 -0.22 -0.80 -12.28
C GLN A 4 -1.18 0.37 -12.56
N GLN A 5 -1.72 0.97 -11.50
CA GLN A 5 -2.61 2.12 -11.60
C GLN A 5 -1.86 3.45 -11.43
N SER A 6 -2.47 4.55 -11.88
CA SER A 6 -1.93 5.89 -11.57
C SER A 6 -2.22 6.25 -10.11
N ALA A 7 -1.42 7.14 -9.52
CA ALA A 7 -1.67 7.65 -8.19
C ALA A 7 -3.05 8.33 -8.09
N SER A 8 -3.45 9.07 -9.13
CA SER A 8 -4.78 9.66 -9.24
C SER A 8 -5.88 8.59 -9.17
N LYS A 9 -5.73 7.46 -9.89
CA LYS A 9 -6.70 6.37 -9.78
C LYS A 9 -6.68 5.74 -8.39
N MET A 10 -5.52 5.60 -7.74
CA MET A 10 -5.49 5.06 -6.37
C MET A 10 -6.28 5.92 -5.38
N ILE A 11 -6.19 7.24 -5.48
CA ILE A 11 -6.85 8.11 -4.50
C ILE A 11 -8.33 8.35 -4.76
N PHE A 12 -8.87 8.10 -5.95
CA PHE A 12 -10.30 8.30 -6.26
C PHE A 12 -11.10 7.00 -6.42
N ASP A 13 -10.44 5.91 -6.77
CA ASP A 13 -11.09 4.62 -7.09
C ASP A 13 -11.28 3.77 -5.83
N PHE A 14 -12.10 4.24 -4.90
CA PHE A 14 -12.58 3.48 -3.75
C PHE A 14 -14.09 3.71 -3.63
N GLY A 15 -14.88 2.62 -3.58
CA GLY A 15 -16.34 2.72 -3.53
C GLY A 15 -16.92 2.86 -2.12
N GLU A 16 -16.10 2.58 -1.09
CA GLU A 16 -16.51 2.59 0.30
C GLU A 16 -15.34 2.89 1.23
N LYS A 17 -15.65 3.25 2.49
CA LYS A 17 -14.69 3.61 3.55
C LYS A 17 -13.54 2.60 3.69
N TYR A 18 -13.83 1.32 3.78
CA TYR A 18 -12.81 0.29 4.05
C TYR A 18 -11.89 0.02 2.86
N ALA A 19 -12.30 0.44 1.65
CA ALA A 19 -11.52 0.33 0.42
C ALA A 19 -10.63 1.55 0.16
N ILE A 20 -10.61 2.57 1.05
CA ILE A 20 -9.71 3.72 0.93
C ILE A 20 -8.26 3.22 0.82
N LYS A 21 -7.55 3.65 -0.22
CA LYS A 21 -6.20 3.17 -0.53
C LYS A 21 -5.15 4.02 0.17
N ILE A 22 -4.39 3.41 1.06
CA ILE A 22 -3.35 4.04 1.87
C ILE A 22 -1.98 3.74 1.24
N PRO A 23 -1.17 4.77 0.93
CA PRO A 23 0.14 4.58 0.33
C PRO A 23 1.15 4.08 1.37
N ILE A 24 1.85 2.99 1.04
CA ILE A 24 2.92 2.41 1.85
C ILE A 24 4.21 2.38 1.02
N SER A 25 5.16 3.22 1.41
CA SER A 25 6.49 3.30 0.80
C SER A 25 7.55 3.39 1.89
N SER A 26 8.81 3.11 1.54
CA SER A 26 9.93 3.32 2.46
C SER A 26 9.89 4.72 3.06
N VAL A 27 9.88 5.77 2.23
CA VAL A 27 9.84 7.18 2.69
C VAL A 27 8.72 7.48 3.70
N ILE A 28 7.53 6.89 3.53
CA ILE A 28 6.41 7.06 4.48
C ILE A 28 6.72 6.31 5.78
N LEU A 29 7.14 5.05 5.69
CA LEU A 29 7.41 4.24 6.87
C LEU A 29 8.66 4.68 7.63
N ASP A 30 9.68 5.26 6.99
CA ASP A 30 10.84 5.88 7.66
C ASP A 30 10.40 6.98 8.64
N LYS A 31 9.37 7.75 8.27
CA LYS A 31 8.80 8.81 9.12
C LYS A 31 8.03 8.28 10.34
N ILE A 32 7.57 7.02 10.30
CA ILE A 32 6.76 6.39 11.35
C ILE A 32 7.64 5.45 12.21
N PHE A 33 8.48 4.67 11.54
CA PHE A 33 9.41 3.67 12.07
C PHE A 33 10.82 3.91 11.48
N PRO A 34 11.64 4.75 12.13
CA PRO A 34 13.00 5.00 11.66
C PRO A 34 13.87 3.72 11.72
N ASN A 35 13.57 2.81 12.65
CA ASN A 35 14.29 1.55 12.79
C ASN A 35 13.85 0.53 11.72
N LYS A 36 14.80 0.13 10.88
CA LYS A 36 14.61 -0.87 9.83
C LYS A 36 14.65 -2.29 10.38
N ILE A 37 13.81 -3.15 9.81
CA ILE A 37 13.90 -4.60 9.99
C ILE A 37 14.63 -5.13 8.76
N ARG A 38 15.91 -5.41 8.89
CA ARG A 38 16.71 -6.03 7.83
C ARG A 38 16.83 -7.52 8.08
N THR A 39 16.50 -8.32 7.08
CA THR A 39 16.52 -9.77 7.22
C THR A 39 16.50 -10.45 5.86
N THR A 40 16.74 -11.77 5.87
CA THR A 40 16.61 -12.63 4.72
C THR A 40 15.14 -12.93 4.43
N VAL A 41 14.75 -12.70 3.18
CA VAL A 41 13.44 -13.07 2.61
C VAL A 41 13.65 -13.78 1.29
N PHE A 42 12.62 -14.46 0.80
CA PHE A 42 12.68 -15.18 -0.46
C PHE A 42 11.72 -14.56 -1.48
N HIS A 43 12.10 -14.56 -2.75
CA HIS A 43 11.24 -14.10 -3.84
C HIS A 43 11.22 -15.13 -4.96
N VAL A 44 10.02 -15.48 -5.41
CA VAL A 44 9.83 -16.36 -6.56
C VAL A 44 9.85 -15.55 -7.84
N THR A 45 10.71 -15.90 -8.79
CA THR A 45 10.88 -15.18 -10.05
C THR A 45 11.44 -16.05 -11.17
N ASP A 46 11.71 -15.50 -12.35
CA ASP A 46 12.46 -16.17 -13.44
C ASP A 46 13.86 -15.55 -13.61
N ILE A 47 14.68 -16.05 -14.55
CA ILE A 47 16.05 -15.54 -14.78
C ILE A 47 16.06 -14.02 -15.03
N LYS A 48 15.14 -13.52 -15.86
CA LYS A 48 15.03 -12.09 -16.20
C LYS A 48 14.57 -11.28 -15.00
N GLY A 49 13.69 -11.84 -14.17
CA GLY A 49 13.29 -11.29 -12.89
C GLY A 49 14.47 -11.20 -11.92
N GLY A 50 15.33 -12.21 -11.88
CA GLY A 50 16.62 -12.18 -11.17
C GLY A 50 17.50 -10.98 -11.57
N GLU A 51 17.67 -10.75 -12.87
CA GLU A 51 18.40 -9.56 -13.36
C GLU A 51 17.73 -8.24 -12.94
N ASN A 52 16.39 -8.22 -12.87
CA ASN A 52 15.65 -7.06 -12.39
C ASN A 52 15.82 -6.85 -10.88
N LEU A 53 15.93 -7.91 -10.08
CA LEU A 53 16.21 -7.82 -8.64
C LEU A 53 17.56 -7.14 -8.39
N ILE A 54 18.60 -7.44 -9.19
CA ILE A 54 19.90 -6.75 -9.10
C ILE A 54 19.72 -5.24 -9.34
N LYS A 55 18.92 -4.86 -10.33
CA LYS A 55 18.62 -3.45 -10.64
C LYS A 55 17.76 -2.75 -9.59
N LEU A 56 17.07 -3.48 -8.72
CA LEU A 56 16.27 -2.92 -7.62
C LEU A 56 17.13 -2.50 -6.42
N GLN A 57 18.35 -3.03 -6.28
CA GLN A 57 19.21 -2.71 -5.15
C GLN A 57 19.46 -1.20 -5.06
N ASN A 58 19.37 -0.65 -3.84
CA ASN A 58 19.48 0.78 -3.55
C ASN A 58 18.45 1.68 -4.28
N GLY A 59 17.43 1.09 -4.90
CA GLY A 59 16.35 1.79 -5.59
C GLY A 59 15.19 2.17 -4.67
N LYS A 60 14.22 2.90 -5.24
CA LYS A 60 12.96 3.28 -4.56
C LYS A 60 11.86 2.24 -4.68
N LYS A 61 12.01 1.29 -5.59
CA LYS A 61 11.01 0.25 -5.89
C LYS A 61 11.16 -0.89 -4.89
N SER A 62 10.04 -1.47 -4.50
CA SER A 62 9.99 -2.68 -3.67
C SER A 62 9.58 -3.90 -4.50
N VAL A 63 9.84 -5.08 -3.95
CA VAL A 63 9.38 -6.36 -4.47
C VAL A 63 8.63 -7.11 -3.37
N SER A 64 7.63 -7.89 -3.75
CA SER A 64 6.96 -8.82 -2.83
C SER A 64 7.92 -9.95 -2.48
N ALA A 65 7.92 -10.41 -1.24
CA ALA A 65 8.77 -11.50 -0.80
C ALA A 65 7.98 -12.32 0.23
N PHE A 66 8.57 -13.40 0.73
CA PHE A 66 7.97 -14.26 1.75
C PHE A 66 9.05 -14.78 2.70
N PHE A 67 8.66 -15.10 3.93
CA PHE A 67 9.49 -15.82 4.89
C PHE A 67 9.24 -17.33 4.83
N PHE A 68 7.99 -17.71 4.56
CA PHE A 68 7.55 -19.09 4.54
C PHE A 68 6.69 -19.39 3.31
N MET A 69 6.96 -20.54 2.71
CA MET A 69 6.11 -21.16 1.70
C MET A 69 5.99 -22.64 2.00
N ASP A 70 4.75 -23.14 1.96
CA ASP A 70 4.50 -24.58 2.07
C ASP A 70 5.13 -25.33 0.88
N THR A 71 5.86 -26.41 1.18
CA THR A 71 6.57 -27.21 0.17
C THR A 71 5.68 -27.76 -0.95
N SER A 72 4.39 -27.96 -0.69
CA SER A 72 3.43 -28.38 -1.72
C SER A 72 3.29 -27.36 -2.86
N TYR A 73 3.47 -26.06 -2.59
CA TYR A 73 3.45 -25.02 -3.63
C TYR A 73 4.76 -25.00 -4.44
N LEU A 74 5.89 -25.32 -3.81
CA LEU A 74 7.15 -25.52 -4.53
C LEU A 74 7.08 -26.74 -5.46
N MET A 75 6.49 -27.83 -4.98
CA MET A 75 6.37 -29.09 -5.72
C MET A 75 5.38 -29.03 -6.89
N GLN A 76 4.36 -28.17 -6.82
CA GLN A 76 3.44 -27.92 -7.94
C GLN A 76 4.11 -27.21 -9.12
N GLY A 77 5.35 -26.74 -8.93
CA GLY A 77 6.06 -25.91 -9.88
C GLY A 77 5.69 -24.45 -9.70
N ILE A 78 6.65 -23.57 -10.01
CA ILE A 78 6.46 -22.13 -9.95
C ILE A 78 5.72 -21.69 -11.22
N LYS A 79 4.55 -21.09 -11.06
CA LYS A 79 3.80 -20.45 -12.16
C LYS A 79 4.49 -19.14 -12.57
N SER A 80 5.63 -19.26 -13.25
CA SER A 80 6.23 -18.19 -14.05
C SER A 80 6.15 -18.57 -15.53
N ASN A 81 6.24 -17.59 -16.42
CA ASN A 81 6.18 -17.85 -17.86
C ASN A 81 7.34 -18.73 -18.38
N ASN A 82 8.43 -18.88 -17.62
CA ASN A 82 9.70 -19.45 -18.09
C ASN A 82 10.36 -20.42 -17.07
N GLY A 83 9.61 -20.95 -16.10
CA GLY A 83 10.15 -21.71 -14.97
C GLY A 83 10.65 -20.80 -13.84
N GLY A 84 10.64 -21.30 -12.60
CA GLY A 84 10.87 -20.48 -11.42
C GLY A 84 12.21 -20.71 -10.75
N THR A 85 12.90 -19.62 -10.45
CA THR A 85 13.99 -19.54 -9.49
C THR A 85 13.50 -18.93 -8.19
N ILE A 86 14.08 -19.36 -7.07
CA ILE A 86 13.90 -18.69 -5.78
C ILE A 86 15.15 -17.84 -5.54
N ALA A 87 14.96 -16.54 -5.38
CA ALA A 87 16.02 -15.63 -4.98
C ALA A 87 15.98 -15.45 -3.46
N GLU A 88 17.11 -15.70 -2.80
CA GLU A 88 17.34 -15.28 -1.41
C GLU A 88 17.79 -13.81 -1.41
N LEU A 89 17.09 -12.96 -0.66
CA LEU A 89 17.30 -11.51 -0.62
C LEU A 89 17.59 -11.07 0.81
N ASP A 90 18.69 -10.34 1.01
CA ASP A 90 18.91 -9.57 2.23
C ASP A 90 18.40 -8.14 2.02
N GLY A 91 17.29 -7.80 2.68
CA GLY A 91 16.57 -6.56 2.41
C GLY A 91 15.93 -5.94 3.65
N ASN A 92 15.62 -4.65 3.53
CA ASN A 92 14.78 -3.94 4.50
C ASN A 92 13.32 -4.29 4.24
N VAL A 93 12.68 -4.94 5.21
CA VAL A 93 11.25 -5.25 5.16
C VAL A 93 10.47 -3.95 5.40
N ILE A 94 9.69 -3.57 4.40
CA ILE A 94 8.84 -2.36 4.42
C ILE A 94 7.50 -2.73 5.07
N VAL A 95 6.88 -3.79 4.59
CA VAL A 95 5.63 -4.34 5.12
C VAL A 95 5.79 -5.84 5.22
N SER A 96 5.14 -6.44 6.21
CA SER A 96 5.05 -7.87 6.38
C SER A 96 3.78 -8.27 7.11
N ALA A 97 3.11 -9.30 6.62
CA ALA A 97 1.86 -9.80 7.15
C ALA A 97 1.75 -11.32 7.04
N ALA A 98 0.98 -11.93 7.93
CA ALA A 98 0.79 -13.38 7.98
C ALA A 98 -0.03 -13.96 6.79
N SER A 99 -0.55 -13.08 5.94
CA SER A 99 -1.30 -13.37 4.73
C SER A 99 -1.11 -12.24 3.72
N ASP A 100 -1.36 -12.51 2.43
CA ASP A 100 -1.40 -11.50 1.37
C ASP A 100 -2.29 -10.32 1.77
N ILE A 101 -1.77 -9.11 1.64
CA ILE A 101 -2.43 -7.84 1.98
C ILE A 101 -2.97 -7.12 0.74
N MET A 102 -3.01 -7.81 -0.40
CA MET A 102 -3.57 -7.35 -1.67
C MET A 102 -2.99 -6.01 -2.11
N SER A 103 -1.68 -5.83 -1.91
CA SER A 103 -1.04 -4.55 -2.16
C SER A 103 -0.93 -4.22 -3.66
N MET A 104 -1.30 -3.00 -4.01
CA MET A 104 -1.39 -2.53 -5.39
C MET A 104 -0.23 -1.59 -5.73
N PRO A 105 0.65 -1.91 -6.69
CA PRO A 105 1.70 -1.00 -7.11
C PRO A 105 1.16 0.10 -8.04
N ASP A 106 1.59 1.35 -7.84
CA ASP A 106 1.35 2.43 -8.80
C ASP A 106 2.46 2.54 -9.86
N LYS A 107 2.26 3.41 -10.86
CA LYS A 107 3.22 3.67 -11.94
C LYS A 107 4.58 4.19 -11.45
N GLN A 108 4.68 4.74 -10.24
CA GLN A 108 5.93 5.22 -9.64
C GLN A 108 6.60 4.15 -8.76
N GLY A 109 5.95 3.00 -8.56
CA GLY A 109 6.45 1.89 -7.76
C GLY A 109 6.13 1.98 -6.27
N ARG A 110 5.24 2.90 -5.85
CA ARG A 110 4.69 2.89 -4.48
C ARG A 110 3.63 1.81 -4.38
N ARG A 111 3.53 1.14 -3.23
CA ARG A 111 2.45 0.19 -2.96
C ARG A 111 1.33 0.88 -2.19
N TRP A 112 0.12 0.39 -2.39
CA TRP A 112 -1.10 0.88 -1.78
C TRP A 112 -1.86 -0.30 -1.19
N ILE A 113 -2.40 -0.14 0.00
CA ILE A 113 -3.23 -1.15 0.68
C ILE A 113 -4.52 -0.51 1.16
N GLU A 114 -5.56 -1.31 1.36
CA GLU A 114 -6.86 -0.79 1.78
C GLU A 114 -6.93 -0.60 3.29
N LEU A 115 -7.72 0.38 3.74
CA LEU A 115 -7.92 0.75 5.15
C LEU A 115 -8.27 -0.46 6.03
N VAL A 116 -9.04 -1.41 5.50
CA VAL A 116 -9.39 -2.66 6.19
C VAL A 116 -8.19 -3.41 6.77
N SER A 117 -7.01 -3.28 6.13
CA SER A 117 -5.75 -3.89 6.59
C SER A 117 -5.33 -3.41 7.99
N PHE A 118 -5.78 -2.22 8.40
CA PHE A 118 -5.49 -1.62 9.70
C PHE A 118 -6.67 -1.64 10.66
N SER A 119 -7.89 -1.42 10.15
CA SER A 119 -9.13 -1.32 10.93
C SER A 119 -9.37 -2.50 11.87
N GLN A 120 -8.96 -3.70 11.45
CA GLN A 120 -9.05 -4.92 12.25
C GLN A 120 -8.23 -4.88 13.55
N TYR A 121 -7.27 -3.95 13.69
CA TYR A 121 -6.39 -3.84 14.86
C TYR A 121 -6.75 -2.65 15.77
N ASP A 122 -7.20 -1.53 15.22
CA ASP A 122 -7.65 -0.36 15.97
C ASP A 122 -8.61 0.49 15.12
N SER A 123 -9.84 0.68 15.57
CA SER A 123 -10.85 1.46 14.85
C SER A 123 -10.53 2.96 14.80
N LYS A 124 -9.60 3.46 15.62
CA LYS A 124 -9.22 4.89 15.60
C LYS A 124 -8.60 5.34 14.28
N ILE A 125 -7.87 4.44 13.61
CA ILE A 125 -7.27 4.75 12.31
C ILE A 125 -8.33 5.01 11.25
N GLU A 126 -9.52 4.43 11.40
CA GLU A 126 -10.62 4.66 10.47
C GLU A 126 -11.06 6.11 10.48
N ASN A 127 -11.25 6.69 11.67
CA ASN A 127 -11.66 8.07 11.80
C ASN A 127 -10.58 9.01 11.28
N ASP A 128 -9.32 8.78 11.65
CA ASP A 128 -8.21 9.62 11.17
C ASP A 128 -7.98 9.55 9.65
N VAL A 129 -8.36 8.44 9.00
CA VAL A 129 -8.31 8.30 7.54
C VAL A 129 -9.52 8.95 6.87
N VAL A 130 -10.71 8.83 7.46
CA VAL A 130 -11.91 9.55 7.01
C VAL A 130 -11.72 11.05 7.11
N ASP A 131 -11.19 11.55 8.23
CA ASP A 131 -10.90 12.97 8.45
C ASP A 131 -9.99 13.53 7.33
N VAL A 132 -9.04 12.75 6.82
CA VAL A 132 -8.20 13.16 5.68
C VAL A 132 -9.03 13.32 4.40
N ILE A 133 -10.00 12.43 4.14
CA ILE A 133 -10.89 12.56 2.97
C ILE A 133 -11.74 13.82 3.11
N ASP A 134 -12.33 14.03 4.28
CA ASP A 134 -13.19 15.18 4.60
C ASP A 134 -12.44 16.50 4.45
N GLU A 135 -11.26 16.61 5.07
CA GLU A 135 -10.40 17.81 4.96
C GLU A 135 -10.02 18.11 3.50
N LEU A 136 -9.79 17.09 2.68
CA LEU A 136 -9.45 17.27 1.27
C LEU A 136 -10.68 17.63 0.44
N ALA A 137 -11.84 17.03 0.73
CA ALA A 137 -13.09 17.40 0.10
C ALA A 137 -13.34 18.90 0.30
N ASP A 138 -13.35 19.37 1.55
CA ASP A 138 -13.58 20.78 1.88
C ASP A 138 -12.53 21.70 1.26
N LYS A 139 -11.25 21.33 1.35
CA LYS A 139 -10.15 22.17 0.85
C LYS A 139 -10.19 22.38 -0.67
N TYR A 140 -10.63 21.37 -1.42
CA TYR A 140 -10.62 21.38 -2.88
C TYR A 140 -12.00 21.57 -3.50
N ASN A 141 -13.06 21.67 -2.69
CA ASN A 141 -14.42 21.97 -3.13
C ASN A 141 -14.68 23.48 -3.27
N TRP A 142 -13.91 24.16 -4.12
CA TRP A 142 -14.08 25.59 -4.44
C TRP A 142 -15.20 25.85 -5.47
N HIS A 143 -15.82 24.78 -5.97
CA HIS A 143 -17.04 24.82 -6.77
C HIS A 143 -18.21 24.73 -5.79
N GLU A 144 -18.70 25.85 -5.27
CA GLU A 144 -19.83 25.95 -4.33
C GLU A 144 -21.19 25.50 -4.93
N ASP A 145 -21.17 24.78 -6.05
CA ASP A 145 -22.37 24.33 -6.74
C ASP A 145 -22.91 23.06 -6.04
N ASP A 146 -24.19 23.12 -5.66
CA ASP A 146 -24.95 22.05 -5.02
C ASP A 146 -25.18 20.90 -6.03
N PHE A 147 -24.21 19.99 -6.14
CA PHE A 147 -24.22 18.90 -7.10
C PHE A 147 -25.04 17.69 -6.64
N GLY A 148 -26.31 17.88 -6.28
CA GLY A 148 -27.43 16.91 -6.38
C GLY A 148 -27.23 15.45 -5.93
N TYR A 149 -26.18 15.15 -5.17
CA TYR A 149 -25.82 13.86 -4.59
C TYR A 149 -25.63 14.06 -3.09
N ASP A 150 -25.69 12.98 -2.32
CA ASP A 150 -25.60 13.03 -0.85
C ASP A 150 -24.48 13.98 -0.40
N ASP A 151 -24.85 14.94 0.45
CA ASP A 151 -24.00 16.04 0.98
C ASP A 151 -22.83 15.53 1.86
N ASP A 152 -22.55 14.22 1.81
CA ASP A 152 -21.47 13.59 2.53
C ASP A 152 -20.11 13.87 1.87
N SER A 153 -19.08 13.86 2.70
CA SER A 153 -17.71 14.19 2.31
C SER A 153 -17.14 13.25 1.25
N PHE A 154 -17.64 12.01 1.15
CA PHE A 154 -17.16 11.01 0.19
C PHE A 154 -17.67 11.32 -1.22
N GLY A 155 -18.95 11.68 -1.35
CA GLY A 155 -19.55 12.14 -2.60
C GLY A 155 -18.82 13.39 -3.12
N LYS A 156 -18.64 14.39 -2.25
CA LYS A 156 -17.87 15.61 -2.55
C LYS A 156 -16.46 15.30 -3.02
N TYR A 157 -15.74 14.43 -2.30
CA TYR A 157 -14.38 14.04 -2.66
C TYR A 157 -14.32 13.36 -4.03
N TRP A 158 -15.25 12.46 -4.33
CA TRP A 158 -15.26 11.71 -5.60
C TRP A 158 -15.46 12.63 -6.81
N GLN A 159 -16.32 13.64 -6.70
CA GLN A 159 -16.58 14.63 -7.77
C GLN A 159 -15.33 15.43 -8.17
N LEU A 160 -14.37 15.62 -7.25
CA LEU A 160 -13.10 16.30 -7.53
C LEU A 160 -12.29 15.61 -8.65
N GLN A 161 -12.52 14.32 -8.91
CA GLN A 161 -11.88 13.62 -10.02
C GLN A 161 -12.19 14.26 -11.37
N GLU A 162 -13.39 14.79 -11.58
CA GLU A 162 -13.79 15.40 -12.85
C GLU A 162 -13.56 16.91 -12.86
N LEU A 163 -13.78 17.56 -11.72
CA LEU A 163 -13.74 19.02 -11.59
C LEU A 163 -12.31 19.60 -11.60
N LEU A 164 -11.35 18.91 -10.99
CA LEU A 164 -10.01 19.46 -10.82
C LEU A 164 -9.17 19.41 -12.11
N ASP A 165 -8.46 20.51 -12.38
CA ASP A 165 -7.42 20.54 -13.40
C ASP A 165 -6.20 19.69 -13.03
N ASN A 166 -5.28 19.48 -13.97
CA ASN A 166 -4.10 18.63 -13.73
C ASN A 166 -3.21 19.15 -12.60
N LYS A 167 -3.12 20.48 -12.43
CA LYS A 167 -2.29 21.10 -11.39
C LYS A 167 -2.90 20.85 -10.01
N SER A 168 -4.20 21.09 -9.84
CA SER A 168 -4.92 20.89 -8.59
C SER A 168 -5.00 19.42 -8.22
N LYS A 169 -5.20 18.52 -9.19
CA LYS A 169 -5.08 17.06 -8.98
C LYS A 169 -3.72 16.66 -8.43
N SER A 170 -2.63 17.23 -8.96
CA SER A 170 -1.28 16.94 -8.47
C SER A 170 -1.07 17.42 -7.03
N LEU A 171 -1.66 18.57 -6.65
CA LEU A 171 -1.61 19.08 -5.29
C LEU A 171 -2.44 18.23 -4.34
N LEU A 172 -3.66 17.84 -4.74
CA LEU A 172 -4.51 16.96 -3.96
C LEU A 172 -3.85 15.60 -3.71
N ILE A 173 -3.22 14.98 -4.72
CA ILE A 173 -2.45 13.73 -4.53
C ILE A 173 -1.34 13.90 -3.50
N LYS A 174 -0.63 15.04 -3.53
CA LYS A 174 0.43 15.32 -2.55
C LYS A 174 -0.16 15.43 -1.15
N ASP A 175 -1.22 16.22 -0.99
CA ASP A 175 -1.87 16.45 0.31
C ASP A 175 -2.52 15.18 0.86
N TYR A 176 -3.08 14.33 0.00
CA TYR A 176 -3.56 12.99 0.36
C TYR A 176 -2.44 12.14 0.96
N ILE A 177 -1.30 12.04 0.29
CA ILE A 177 -0.17 11.25 0.79
C ILE A 177 0.35 11.82 2.12
N ASP A 178 0.41 13.14 2.24
CA ASP A 178 0.84 13.82 3.47
C ASP A 178 -0.16 13.57 4.61
N GLY A 179 -1.48 13.67 4.34
CA GLY A 179 -2.57 13.38 5.28
C GLY A 179 -2.55 11.93 5.75
N MET A 180 -2.49 10.97 4.82
CA MET A 180 -2.39 9.55 5.14
C MET A 180 -1.12 9.25 5.95
N THR A 181 0.01 9.89 5.65
CA THR A 181 1.24 9.75 6.45
C THR A 181 1.03 10.23 7.89
N LYS A 182 0.30 11.33 8.10
CA LYS A 182 -0.04 11.83 9.45
C LYS A 182 -0.98 10.87 10.17
N ALA A 183 -2.03 10.37 9.51
CA ALA A 183 -2.97 9.40 10.07
C ALA A 183 -2.25 8.11 10.51
N LEU A 184 -1.38 7.57 9.66
CA LEU A 184 -0.54 6.41 10.00
C LEU A 184 0.38 6.69 11.20
N LYS A 185 1.00 7.88 11.25
CA LYS A 185 1.89 8.27 12.36
C LYS A 185 1.13 8.42 13.68
N LYS A 186 -0.08 8.96 13.66
CA LYS A 186 -0.96 9.08 14.83
C LYS A 186 -1.39 7.70 15.34
N ASN A 187 -1.63 6.75 14.43
CA ASN A 187 -2.03 5.38 14.74
C ASN A 187 -0.87 4.37 14.74
N LYS A 188 0.34 4.81 15.12
CA LYS A 188 1.58 4.04 14.99
C LYS A 188 1.48 2.60 15.52
N LYS A 189 0.78 2.35 16.63
CA LYS A 189 0.63 1.02 17.21
C LYS A 189 -0.15 0.06 16.29
N ALA A 190 -1.29 0.50 15.77
CA ALA A 190 -2.08 -0.27 14.82
C ALA A 190 -1.29 -0.57 13.54
N VAL A 191 -0.55 0.44 13.05
CA VAL A 191 0.32 0.29 11.88
C VAL A 191 1.48 -0.69 12.15
N GLU A 192 2.05 -0.69 13.36
CA GLU A 192 3.11 -1.62 13.75
C GLU A 192 2.59 -3.07 13.80
N THR A 193 1.42 -3.28 14.39
CA THR A 193 0.77 -4.58 14.43
C THR A 193 0.41 -5.08 13.04
N ALA A 194 -0.13 -4.21 12.18
CA ALA A 194 -0.53 -4.56 10.82
C ALA A 194 0.65 -4.87 9.90
N LEU A 195 1.74 -4.10 9.98
CA LEU A 195 2.78 -4.09 8.93
C LEU A 195 4.16 -4.58 9.37
N ARG A 196 4.44 -4.72 10.68
CA ARG A 196 5.79 -5.05 11.17
C ARG A 196 5.84 -6.24 12.11
N GLU A 197 4.80 -6.48 12.91
CA GLU A 197 4.82 -7.57 13.88
C GLU A 197 5.09 -8.94 13.26
N TYR A 198 4.60 -9.18 12.03
CA TYR A 198 4.81 -10.46 11.37
C TYR A 198 6.29 -10.72 11.06
N SER A 199 7.08 -9.70 10.75
CA SER A 199 8.53 -9.84 10.51
C SER A 199 9.30 -10.38 11.72
N ASN A 200 8.74 -10.25 12.93
CA ASN A 200 9.31 -10.81 14.16
C ASN A 200 8.77 -12.21 14.46
N LYS A 201 7.50 -12.48 14.11
CA LYS A 201 6.82 -13.76 14.40
C LYS A 201 7.19 -14.84 13.39
N ARG A 202 7.07 -14.54 12.08
CA ARG A 202 7.35 -15.45 10.94
C ARG A 202 6.70 -16.83 11.06
N ILE A 203 5.55 -16.88 11.72
CA ILE A 203 4.77 -18.10 11.91
C ILE A 203 3.39 -17.83 11.32
N THR A 204 3.11 -18.46 10.19
CA THR A 204 1.79 -18.44 9.56
C THR A 204 1.15 -19.83 9.63
N LYS A 205 -0.18 -19.86 9.78
CA LYS A 205 -0.99 -21.07 9.59
C LYS A 205 -1.49 -21.23 8.15
N ARG A 206 -1.18 -20.24 7.30
CA ARG A 206 -1.49 -20.24 5.87
C ARG A 206 -0.37 -20.95 5.13
N SER A 207 -0.64 -21.31 3.88
CA SER A 207 0.38 -21.90 3.01
C SER A 207 1.42 -20.90 2.50
N TRP A 208 1.18 -19.60 2.68
CA TRP A 208 2.00 -18.52 2.13
C TRP A 208 1.89 -17.25 2.98
N ASP A 209 3.00 -16.53 3.16
CA ASP A 209 3.06 -15.20 3.77
C ASP A 209 3.66 -14.12 2.84
N GLU A 210 3.50 -12.83 3.18
CA GLU A 210 4.08 -11.71 2.42
C GLU A 210 4.85 -10.72 3.31
#